data_AF-A0ABD5N219-F1
#
_entry.id   AF-A0ABD5N219-F1
#
_cell.length_a   1.000
_cell.length_b   1.000
_cell.length_c   1.000
_cell.angle_alpha   90.00
_cell.angle_beta   90.00
_cell.angle_gamma   90.00
#
_symmetry.space_group_name_H-M   'P 1'
#
loop_
_entity.id
_entity.type
_entity.pdbx_description
1 polymer ?
#
loop_
_entity_poly.entity_id
_entity_poly.type
_entity_poly.pdbx_seq_one_letter_code
_entity_poly.pdbx_strand_id
1 'polypeptide(L)'
;MSSKHWLFSNLKLFFLISILIISMITVVIYFPNPTENKPKVKKPYFGVSFTGNTTHQAKLLIEKIKGYTNLLIIQSGPISKNETATNIICDYATDAGLDFIVFFGWFDPAAPWQIPWLTYAKNRWGNKFIGVYFFDEPGGIQLDHNWQFNFHHIKEVDPEFYETIKEYIEEDENQTLNRDYETAKDRYIEYVQNHLQLSILNNMSITAFTSDYALYWFDYIAGYDTVFVELGWNQSTEKHIALCRGAATLQQKEWGTIIVWNDLNEETKKTGDYKTGPEMLSDMLTSYKAGADYIIIFNYPTDPPGNPYGILTDEHFEAMQQFYNFMKQNPEEYGNSTAQASLVLPENYAWGMRQLDDRIWGYWGPDEKSEQIWNLSQNLLDQYGLSLDIIYDDPNNPLEEIYPKIIYWNSTD
;
A
#
# COMPACT_ATOMS: atom_id res chain seq x y z
N MET A 1 -43.73 -36.96 52.71
CA MET A 1 -42.79 -36.38 51.71
C MET A 1 -43.14 -34.91 51.55
N SER A 2 -42.17 -34.05 51.81
CA SER A 2 -42.36 -32.71 52.41
C SER A 2 -42.50 -31.59 51.38
N SER A 3 -43.49 -30.71 51.55
CA SER A 3 -43.71 -29.50 50.73
C SER A 3 -42.52 -28.55 50.70
N LYS A 4 -41.56 -28.69 51.62
CA LYS A 4 -40.29 -27.96 51.59
C LYS A 4 -39.45 -28.28 50.36
N HIS A 5 -39.47 -29.52 49.85
CA HIS A 5 -38.70 -29.87 48.65
C HIS A 5 -39.25 -29.21 47.38
N TRP A 6 -40.57 -29.03 47.30
CA TRP A 6 -41.23 -28.36 46.18
C TRP A 6 -40.94 -26.85 46.15
N LEU A 7 -40.96 -26.21 47.33
CA LEU A 7 -40.62 -24.80 47.48
C LEU A 7 -39.14 -24.50 47.12
N PHE A 8 -38.21 -25.35 47.56
CA PHE A 8 -36.78 -25.18 47.21
C PHE A 8 -36.47 -25.44 45.73
N SER A 9 -37.20 -26.36 45.08
CA SER A 9 -37.04 -26.63 43.65
C SER A 9 -37.52 -25.44 42.80
N ASN A 10 -38.64 -24.85 43.16
CA ASN A 10 -39.18 -23.69 42.44
C ASN A 10 -38.31 -22.44 42.62
N LEU A 11 -37.72 -22.23 43.81
CA LEU A 11 -36.80 -21.11 44.03
C LEU A 11 -35.55 -21.18 43.13
N LYS A 12 -34.99 -22.38 42.94
CA LYS A 12 -33.84 -22.59 42.05
C LYS A 12 -34.18 -22.30 40.59
N LEU A 13 -35.39 -22.69 40.15
CA LEU A 13 -35.87 -22.42 38.80
C LEU A 13 -36.07 -20.92 38.56
N PHE A 14 -36.68 -20.21 39.50
CA PHE A 14 -36.83 -18.76 39.42
C PHE A 14 -35.48 -18.02 39.39
N PHE A 15 -34.50 -18.47 40.18
CA PHE A 15 -33.16 -17.89 40.19
C PHE A 15 -32.44 -18.10 38.85
N LEU A 16 -32.53 -19.29 38.26
CA LEU A 16 -31.98 -19.60 36.93
C LEU A 16 -32.62 -18.76 35.82
N ILE A 17 -33.96 -18.65 35.82
CA ILE A 17 -34.68 -17.81 34.85
C ILE A 17 -34.26 -16.35 34.98
N SER A 18 -34.08 -15.86 36.21
CA SER A 18 -33.65 -14.48 36.45
C SER A 18 -32.25 -14.20 35.91
N ILE A 19 -31.29 -15.12 36.09
CA ILE A 19 -29.94 -15.00 35.51
C ILE A 19 -30.00 -14.97 33.99
N LEU A 20 -30.84 -15.81 33.38
CA LEU A 20 -30.93 -15.92 31.93
C LEU A 20 -31.57 -14.67 31.30
N ILE A 21 -32.58 -14.09 31.96
CA ILE A 21 -33.19 -12.81 31.56
C ILE A 21 -32.18 -11.67 31.72
N ILE A 22 -31.45 -11.61 32.84
CA ILE A 22 -30.43 -10.58 33.06
C ILE A 22 -29.33 -10.69 32.01
N SER A 23 -28.89 -11.91 31.67
CA SER A 23 -27.91 -12.18 30.61
C SER A 23 -28.39 -11.73 29.23
N MET A 24 -29.65 -11.99 28.87
CA MET A 24 -30.21 -11.52 27.60
C MET A 24 -30.33 -10.00 27.57
N ILE A 25 -30.72 -9.37 28.69
CA ILE A 25 -30.82 -7.92 28.80
C ILE A 25 -29.43 -7.27 28.73
N THR A 26 -28.39 -7.82 29.37
CA THR A 26 -27.03 -7.31 29.21
C THR A 26 -26.52 -7.46 27.78
N VAL A 27 -26.86 -8.55 27.07
CA VAL A 27 -26.53 -8.66 25.65
C VAL A 27 -27.21 -7.56 24.84
N VAL A 28 -28.51 -7.30 25.05
CA VAL A 28 -29.24 -6.24 24.32
C VAL A 28 -28.75 -4.82 24.65
N ILE A 29 -28.32 -4.57 25.90
CA ILE A 29 -27.83 -3.25 26.35
C ILE A 29 -26.38 -3.00 25.91
N TYR A 30 -25.51 -4.02 25.96
CA TYR A 30 -24.10 -3.89 25.59
C TYR A 30 -23.80 -4.17 24.12
N PHE A 31 -24.67 -4.91 23.44
CA PHE A 31 -24.66 -5.06 21.99
C PHE A 31 -25.88 -4.30 21.46
N PRO A 32 -25.80 -2.96 21.31
CA PRO A 32 -26.85 -2.24 20.61
C PRO A 32 -27.08 -2.93 19.26
N ASN A 33 -28.35 -3.14 18.90
CA ASN A 33 -28.73 -3.53 17.54
C ASN A 33 -27.87 -2.72 16.57
N PRO A 34 -27.28 -3.34 15.53
CA PRO A 34 -26.63 -2.57 14.49
C PRO A 34 -27.70 -1.62 13.97
N THR A 35 -27.62 -0.35 14.39
CA THR A 35 -28.27 0.72 13.67
C THR A 35 -27.82 0.52 12.23
N GLU A 36 -28.76 0.52 11.29
CA GLU A 36 -28.45 0.69 9.87
C GLU A 36 -27.65 1.99 9.73
N ASN A 37 -26.36 1.89 10.02
CA ASN A 37 -25.35 2.84 9.67
C ASN A 37 -25.33 2.68 8.16
N LYS A 38 -26.10 3.51 7.46
CA LYS A 38 -25.75 3.84 6.08
C LYS A 38 -24.25 4.08 6.12
N PRO A 39 -23.43 3.26 5.45
CA PRO A 39 -21.99 3.37 5.57
C PRO A 39 -21.66 4.83 5.27
N LYS A 40 -21.00 5.50 6.22
CA LYS A 40 -20.44 6.83 5.92
C LYS A 40 -19.56 6.59 4.71
N VAL A 41 -19.92 7.20 3.58
CA VAL A 41 -19.11 7.14 2.37
C VAL A 41 -17.71 7.59 2.78
N LYS A 42 -16.78 6.63 2.81
CA LYS A 42 -15.39 6.88 3.16
C LYS A 42 -14.88 7.85 2.10
N LYS A 43 -14.46 9.04 2.54
CA LYS A 43 -13.88 10.03 1.63
C LYS A 43 -12.43 9.64 1.40
N PRO A 44 -11.97 9.50 0.15
CA PRO A 44 -10.58 9.19 -0.10
C PRO A 44 -9.68 10.34 0.34
N TYR A 45 -8.43 9.99 0.63
CA TYR A 45 -7.34 10.93 0.79
C TYR A 45 -6.82 11.36 -0.57
N PHE A 46 -6.70 12.66 -0.76
CA PHE A 46 -6.16 13.28 -1.96
C PHE A 46 -5.11 14.32 -1.58
N GLY A 47 -3.91 14.18 -2.12
CA GLY A 47 -2.77 14.97 -1.66
C GLY A 47 -1.56 14.94 -2.57
N VAL A 48 -0.49 15.57 -2.08
CA VAL A 48 0.82 15.62 -2.75
C VAL A 48 1.85 14.98 -1.84
N SER A 49 2.75 14.22 -2.43
CA SER A 49 3.99 13.81 -1.78
C SER A 49 5.06 14.88 -1.96
N PHE A 50 5.43 15.52 -0.86
CA PHE A 50 6.44 16.58 -0.79
C PHE A 50 7.84 16.01 -0.72
N THR A 51 8.62 16.22 -1.78
CA THR A 51 10.00 15.73 -1.92
C THR A 51 11.07 16.82 -1.84
N GLY A 52 10.66 18.06 -1.51
CA GLY A 52 11.57 19.18 -1.32
C GLY A 52 12.42 19.05 -0.04
N ASN A 53 13.46 19.87 0.08
CA ASN A 53 14.49 19.71 1.13
C ASN A 53 14.35 20.70 2.30
N THR A 54 13.38 21.61 2.25
CA THR A 54 13.27 22.70 3.23
C THR A 54 11.86 22.90 3.75
N THR A 55 11.76 23.39 4.99
CA THR A 55 10.48 23.80 5.58
C THR A 55 9.80 24.94 4.81
N HIS A 56 10.58 25.80 4.15
CA HIS A 56 10.05 26.89 3.33
C HIS A 56 9.32 26.35 2.09
N GLN A 57 9.94 25.42 1.35
CA GLN A 57 9.30 24.78 0.19
C GLN A 57 8.04 24.02 0.60
N ALA A 58 8.08 23.29 1.72
CA ALA A 58 6.91 22.57 2.23
C ALA A 58 5.74 23.53 2.50
N LYS A 59 6.00 24.67 3.17
CA LYS A 59 4.98 25.69 3.42
C LYS A 59 4.41 26.28 2.14
N LEU A 60 5.25 26.58 1.15
CA LEU A 60 4.78 27.07 -0.16
C LEU A 60 3.86 26.07 -0.83
N LEU A 61 4.22 24.78 -0.83
CA LEU A 61 3.37 23.73 -1.39
C LEU A 61 2.04 23.62 -0.64
N ILE A 62 2.07 23.57 0.69
CA ILE A 62 0.86 23.51 1.52
C ILE A 62 -0.07 24.68 1.22
N GLU A 63 0.46 25.91 1.14
CA GLU A 63 -0.34 27.09 0.77
C GLU A 63 -0.97 26.98 -0.62
N LYS A 64 -0.25 26.38 -1.58
CA LYS A 64 -0.74 26.17 -2.94
C LYS A 64 -1.87 25.13 -2.98
N ILE A 65 -1.86 24.09 -2.14
CA ILE A 65 -2.77 22.93 -2.25
C ILE A 65 -3.90 22.86 -1.22
N LYS A 66 -3.76 23.50 -0.04
CA LYS A 66 -4.69 23.34 1.10
C LYS A 66 -6.16 23.62 0.82
N GLY A 67 -6.48 24.32 -0.29
CA GLY A 67 -7.86 24.61 -0.70
C GLY A 67 -8.57 23.46 -1.43
N TYR A 68 -7.83 22.46 -1.89
CA TYR A 68 -8.35 21.37 -2.74
C TYR A 68 -7.66 20.02 -2.49
N THR A 69 -6.95 19.86 -1.38
CA THR A 69 -6.41 18.58 -0.89
C THR A 69 -6.76 18.39 0.59
N ASN A 70 -6.62 17.16 1.08
CA ASN A 70 -6.80 16.83 2.50
C ASN A 70 -5.61 16.06 3.10
N LEU A 71 -4.59 15.75 2.29
CA LEU A 71 -3.41 15.00 2.69
C LEU A 71 -2.10 15.66 2.22
N LEU A 72 -1.06 15.55 3.04
CA LEU A 72 0.34 15.78 2.67
C LEU A 72 1.19 14.57 3.06
N ILE A 73 1.97 14.03 2.13
CA ILE A 73 3.04 13.07 2.47
C ILE A 73 4.36 13.84 2.54
N ILE A 74 5.10 13.73 3.63
CA ILE A 74 6.42 14.36 3.79
C ILE A 74 7.48 13.35 3.36
N GLN A 75 7.68 13.19 2.04
CA GLN A 75 8.59 12.22 1.42
C GLN A 75 9.94 12.84 1.04
N SER A 76 10.70 13.27 2.04
CA SER A 76 11.98 13.95 1.83
C SER A 76 13.09 13.38 2.70
N GLY A 77 14.15 12.89 2.06
CA GLY A 77 15.32 12.33 2.75
C GLY A 77 16.01 13.31 3.71
N PRO A 78 16.31 14.56 3.31
CA PRO A 78 16.89 15.53 4.25
C PRO A 78 15.96 15.91 5.41
N ILE A 79 14.64 15.97 5.16
CA ILE A 79 13.66 16.29 6.21
C ILE A 79 13.48 15.10 7.17
N SER A 80 13.43 13.87 6.67
CA SER A 80 13.25 12.65 7.46
C SER A 80 14.37 12.38 8.47
N LYS A 81 15.54 13.03 8.26
CA LYS A 81 16.70 13.00 9.18
C LYS A 81 16.77 14.21 10.12
N ASN A 82 15.84 15.15 10.00
CA ASN A 82 15.80 16.38 10.78
C ASN A 82 14.47 16.51 11.56
N GLU A 83 14.49 16.14 12.83
CA GLU A 83 13.32 16.17 13.73
C GLU A 83 12.66 17.56 13.77
N THR A 84 13.46 18.61 13.87
CA THR A 84 12.95 19.99 13.97
C THR A 84 12.23 20.40 12.69
N ALA A 85 12.82 20.09 11.52
CA ALA A 85 12.20 20.40 10.24
C ALA A 85 10.91 19.59 10.01
N THR A 86 10.92 18.30 10.36
CA THR A 86 9.74 17.43 10.33
C THR A 86 8.60 18.02 11.18
N ASN A 87 8.87 18.37 12.45
CA ASN A 87 7.88 18.95 13.35
C ASN A 87 7.28 20.26 12.82
N ILE A 88 8.11 21.14 12.25
CA ILE A 88 7.64 22.43 11.68
C ILE A 88 6.66 22.18 10.53
N ILE A 89 6.91 21.17 9.68
CA ILE A 89 6.05 20.87 8.54
C ILE A 89 4.76 20.21 9.03
N CYS A 90 4.83 19.26 9.94
CA CYS A 90 3.64 18.60 10.53
C CYS A 90 2.71 19.61 11.23
N ASP A 91 3.27 20.54 12.01
CA ASP A 91 2.50 21.62 12.63
C ASP A 91 1.79 22.48 11.56
N TYR A 92 2.51 22.89 10.51
CA TYR A 92 1.94 23.73 9.47
C TYR A 92 0.87 23.01 8.63
N ALA A 93 1.07 21.73 8.32
CA ALA A 93 0.09 20.91 7.62
C ALA A 93 -1.19 20.75 8.45
N THR A 94 -1.03 20.51 9.75
CA THR A 94 -2.14 20.40 10.72
C THR A 94 -2.92 21.72 10.81
N ASP A 95 -2.23 22.85 10.95
CA ASP A 95 -2.84 24.18 10.99
C ASP A 95 -3.57 24.52 9.69
N ALA A 96 -3.09 24.01 8.55
CA ALA A 96 -3.75 24.12 7.25
C ALA A 96 -4.93 23.15 7.07
N GLY A 97 -5.21 22.29 8.05
CA GLY A 97 -6.31 21.33 8.04
C GLY A 97 -6.02 20.00 7.36
N LEU A 98 -4.78 19.78 6.92
CA LEU A 98 -4.35 18.55 6.25
C LEU A 98 -4.05 17.44 7.27
N ASP A 99 -4.33 16.21 6.89
CA ASP A 99 -3.75 15.03 7.52
C ASP A 99 -2.36 14.78 6.90
N PHE A 100 -1.48 14.03 7.56
CA PHE A 100 -0.13 13.82 7.06
C PHE A 100 0.46 12.43 7.34
N ILE A 101 1.30 12.00 6.39
CA ILE A 101 2.17 10.81 6.46
C ILE A 101 3.62 11.29 6.46
N VAL A 102 4.49 10.67 7.25
CA VAL A 102 5.92 11.00 7.29
C VAL A 102 6.74 9.87 6.69
N PHE A 103 7.62 10.19 5.76
CA PHE A 103 8.59 9.22 5.23
C PHE A 103 9.80 9.10 6.15
N PHE A 104 10.18 7.86 6.46
CA PHE A 104 11.47 7.57 7.08
C PHE A 104 12.43 6.80 6.17
N GLY A 105 11.90 6.06 5.19
CA GLY A 105 12.69 5.11 4.40
C GLY A 105 13.08 3.89 5.25
N TRP A 106 13.89 4.08 6.27
CA TRP A 106 14.19 3.09 7.30
C TRP A 106 14.46 3.81 8.61
N PHE A 107 14.53 3.08 9.73
CA PHE A 107 15.00 3.67 10.99
C PHE A 107 16.50 3.90 10.93
N ASP A 108 16.90 5.13 10.66
CA ASP A 108 18.30 5.52 10.48
C ASP A 108 18.99 5.59 11.87
N PRO A 109 20.06 4.81 12.13
CA PRO A 109 20.81 4.90 13.38
C PRO A 109 21.38 6.29 13.67
N ALA A 110 21.59 7.11 12.65
CA ALA A 110 22.01 8.51 12.78
C ALA A 110 20.85 9.46 13.15
N ALA A 111 19.60 8.99 13.08
CA ALA A 111 18.39 9.69 13.46
C ALA A 111 17.63 8.93 14.59
N PRO A 112 18.25 8.72 15.78
CA PRO A 112 17.68 7.89 16.85
C PRO A 112 16.37 8.44 17.44
N TRP A 113 15.96 9.64 17.05
CA TRP A 113 14.69 10.26 17.43
C TRP A 113 13.49 9.63 16.71
N GLN A 114 13.66 8.99 15.55
CA GLN A 114 12.55 8.52 14.70
C GLN A 114 11.60 7.56 15.42
N ILE A 115 12.12 6.56 16.15
CA ILE A 115 11.29 5.58 16.88
C ILE A 115 10.54 6.25 18.05
N PRO A 116 11.20 6.96 19.00
CA PRO A 116 10.50 7.72 20.04
C PRO A 116 9.48 8.73 19.49
N TRP A 117 9.78 9.32 18.34
CA TRP A 117 8.94 10.33 17.69
C TRP A 117 7.58 9.78 17.26
N LEU A 118 7.45 8.49 16.97
CA LEU A 118 6.15 7.88 16.65
C LEU A 118 5.14 8.06 17.79
N THR A 119 5.58 7.87 19.04
CA THR A 119 4.72 8.08 20.22
C THR A 119 4.46 9.57 20.44
N TYR A 120 5.48 10.41 20.26
CA TYR A 120 5.33 11.87 20.31
C TYR A 120 4.29 12.37 19.28
N ALA A 121 4.33 11.86 18.05
CA ALA A 121 3.46 12.25 16.95
C ALA A 121 1.99 11.91 17.23
N LYS A 122 1.71 10.68 17.71
CA LYS A 122 0.37 10.29 18.18
C LYS A 122 -0.16 11.23 19.25
N ASN A 123 0.67 11.61 20.22
CA ASN A 123 0.25 12.48 21.32
C ASN A 123 0.05 13.94 20.89
N ARG A 124 0.87 14.44 19.96
CA ARG A 124 0.85 15.85 19.54
C ARG A 124 -0.23 16.13 18.51
N TRP A 125 -0.31 15.32 17.46
CA TRP A 125 -1.19 15.58 16.31
C TRP A 125 -2.41 14.65 16.27
N GLY A 126 -2.44 13.60 17.10
CA GLY A 126 -3.58 12.67 17.17
C GLY A 126 -3.91 12.12 15.79
N ASN A 127 -5.19 12.22 15.41
CA ASN A 127 -5.70 11.70 14.15
C ASN A 127 -5.19 12.43 12.90
N LYS A 128 -4.45 13.54 13.05
CA LYS A 128 -3.79 14.23 11.92
C LYS A 128 -2.54 13.51 11.45
N PHE A 129 -1.86 12.81 12.36
CA PHE A 129 -0.79 11.89 12.00
C PHE A 129 -1.41 10.54 11.65
N ILE A 130 -1.41 10.18 10.36
CA ILE A 130 -2.07 8.96 9.91
C ILE A 130 -1.12 7.77 9.73
N GLY A 131 0.20 8.00 9.72
CA GLY A 131 1.20 6.93 9.82
C GLY A 131 2.52 7.27 9.12
N VAL A 132 3.28 6.22 8.80
CA VAL A 132 4.66 6.34 8.29
C VAL A 132 4.77 5.69 6.91
N TYR A 133 5.30 6.44 5.97
CA TYR A 133 5.78 5.89 4.70
C TYR A 133 7.16 5.27 4.95
N PHE A 134 7.22 3.95 4.92
CA PHE A 134 8.35 3.17 5.38
C PHE A 134 8.88 2.30 4.26
N PHE A 135 10.08 2.60 3.81
CA PHE A 135 10.80 1.94 2.71
C PHE A 135 10.07 2.02 1.36
N ASP A 136 10.74 2.66 0.40
CA ASP A 136 10.20 2.88 -0.94
C ASP A 136 10.40 1.63 -1.80
N GLU A 137 9.37 1.20 -2.52
CA GLU A 137 9.43 0.19 -3.59
C GLU A 137 10.06 -1.16 -3.19
N PRO A 138 9.73 -1.79 -2.03
CA PRO A 138 10.37 -3.03 -1.61
C PRO A 138 10.26 -4.18 -2.63
N GLY A 139 9.09 -4.36 -3.25
CA GLY A 139 8.81 -5.37 -4.27
C GLY A 139 9.48 -5.06 -5.59
N GLY A 140 9.44 -3.80 -6.02
CA GLY A 140 10.12 -3.31 -7.20
C GLY A 140 11.64 -3.49 -7.12
N ILE A 141 12.24 -3.05 -6.01
CA ILE A 141 13.65 -3.27 -5.69
C ILE A 141 13.95 -4.76 -5.69
N GLN A 142 13.09 -5.61 -5.08
CA GLN A 142 13.29 -7.06 -5.08
C GLN A 142 13.43 -7.62 -6.50
N LEU A 143 12.67 -7.12 -7.48
CA LEU A 143 12.74 -7.59 -8.86
C LEU A 143 13.95 -7.03 -9.61
N ASP A 144 14.24 -5.75 -9.44
CA ASP A 144 15.21 -5.03 -10.28
C ASP A 144 16.65 -5.11 -9.76
N HIS A 145 16.82 -5.49 -8.50
CA HIS A 145 18.14 -5.52 -7.89
C HIS A 145 19.06 -6.52 -8.59
N ASN A 146 20.33 -6.11 -8.79
CA ASN A 146 21.36 -7.02 -9.23
C ASN A 146 21.85 -7.84 -8.03
N TRP A 147 21.04 -8.82 -7.63
CA TRP A 147 21.30 -9.69 -6.50
C TRP A 147 22.67 -10.36 -6.61
N GLN A 148 23.03 -10.85 -7.80
CA GLN A 148 24.33 -11.46 -8.06
C GLN A 148 25.47 -10.51 -7.67
N PHE A 149 25.49 -9.28 -8.18
CA PHE A 149 26.53 -8.30 -7.84
C PHE A 149 26.53 -7.97 -6.35
N ASN A 150 25.37 -7.64 -5.78
CA ASN A 150 25.27 -7.18 -4.40
C ASN A 150 25.74 -8.23 -3.41
N PHE A 151 25.42 -9.49 -3.65
CA PHE A 151 25.81 -10.56 -2.75
C PHE A 151 27.28 -10.94 -2.86
N HIS A 152 27.86 -10.91 -4.07
CA HIS A 152 29.32 -11.00 -4.21
C HIS A 152 30.01 -9.85 -3.47
N HIS A 153 29.47 -8.64 -3.59
CA HIS A 153 30.01 -7.47 -2.89
C HIS A 153 29.87 -7.61 -1.36
N ILE A 154 28.70 -8.01 -0.84
CA ILE A 154 28.46 -8.23 0.59
C ILE A 154 29.41 -9.31 1.13
N LYS A 155 29.65 -10.41 0.39
CA LYS A 155 30.64 -11.43 0.75
C LYS A 155 32.03 -10.85 0.97
N GLU A 156 32.40 -9.86 0.17
CA GLU A 156 33.70 -9.20 0.24
C GLU A 156 33.77 -8.14 1.36
N VAL A 157 32.70 -7.36 1.56
CA VAL A 157 32.72 -6.19 2.46
C VAL A 157 32.21 -6.47 3.86
N ASP A 158 31.28 -7.41 4.01
CA ASP A 158 30.69 -7.81 5.29
C ASP A 158 30.46 -9.33 5.30
N PRO A 159 31.53 -10.13 5.47
CA PRO A 159 31.44 -11.58 5.42
C PRO A 159 30.59 -12.15 6.57
N GLU A 160 30.48 -11.45 7.70
CA GLU A 160 29.63 -11.90 8.81
C GLU A 160 28.15 -11.76 8.44
N PHE A 161 27.75 -10.61 7.89
CA PHE A 161 26.39 -10.45 7.35
C PHE A 161 26.13 -11.39 6.17
N TYR A 162 27.10 -11.55 5.26
CA TYR A 162 27.00 -12.54 4.17
C TYR A 162 26.67 -13.93 4.70
N GLU A 163 27.35 -14.41 5.74
CA GLU A 163 27.09 -15.73 6.31
C GLU A 163 25.67 -15.87 6.88
N THR A 164 25.05 -14.78 7.34
CA THR A 164 23.64 -14.79 7.77
C THR A 164 22.65 -14.86 6.62
N ILE A 165 23.06 -14.46 5.41
CA ILE A 165 22.20 -14.43 4.23
C ILE A 165 22.62 -15.41 3.13
N LYS A 166 23.74 -16.14 3.29
CA LYS A 166 24.30 -16.95 2.20
C LYS A 166 23.40 -18.09 1.76
N GLU A 167 22.65 -18.68 2.69
CA GLU A 167 21.64 -19.69 2.38
C GLU A 167 20.54 -19.11 1.48
N TYR A 168 20.39 -17.77 1.48
CA TYR A 168 19.42 -17.05 0.67
C TYR A 168 19.82 -16.90 -0.80
N ILE A 169 21.08 -17.16 -1.14
CA ILE A 169 21.73 -16.65 -2.37
C ILE A 169 22.75 -17.60 -2.98
N GLU A 170 23.25 -18.59 -2.23
CA GLU A 170 24.17 -19.58 -2.74
C GLU A 170 23.39 -20.46 -3.71
N GLU A 171 23.40 -19.98 -4.95
CA GLU A 171 23.36 -20.80 -6.14
C GLU A 171 24.20 -22.06 -5.91
N ASP A 172 23.66 -23.22 -6.28
CA ASP A 172 24.49 -24.42 -6.36
C ASP A 172 25.70 -24.18 -7.28
N GLU A 173 26.67 -25.11 -7.30
CA GLU A 173 27.83 -25.02 -8.19
C GLU A 173 27.46 -24.87 -9.70
N ASN A 174 26.18 -24.96 -10.07
CA ASN A 174 25.62 -24.78 -11.41
C ASN A 174 24.77 -23.51 -11.62
N GLN A 175 24.84 -22.52 -10.72
CA GLN A 175 24.09 -21.26 -10.85
C GLN A 175 22.56 -21.39 -10.68
N THR A 176 22.09 -22.36 -9.90
CA THR A 176 20.66 -22.51 -9.60
C THR A 176 20.38 -22.34 -8.12
N LEU A 177 19.64 -21.28 -7.78
CA LEU A 177 18.73 -21.34 -6.63
C LEU A 177 17.66 -22.36 -6.99
N ASN A 178 17.49 -23.40 -6.18
CA ASN A 178 16.31 -24.27 -6.30
C ASN A 178 15.08 -23.37 -6.35
N ARG A 179 14.26 -23.54 -7.39
CA ARG A 179 13.06 -22.73 -7.64
C ARG A 179 11.97 -23.11 -6.63
N ASP A 180 12.18 -22.65 -5.42
CA ASP A 180 11.31 -22.82 -4.26
C ASP A 180 10.71 -21.46 -3.91
N TYR A 181 9.49 -21.25 -4.40
CA TYR A 181 8.77 -20.00 -4.23
C TYR A 181 8.33 -19.75 -2.79
N GLU A 182 8.09 -20.81 -2.00
CA GLU A 182 7.74 -20.67 -0.58
C GLU A 182 8.94 -20.12 0.20
N THR A 183 10.11 -20.74 0.00
CA THR A 183 11.36 -20.27 0.61
C THR A 183 11.71 -18.84 0.17
N ALA A 184 11.51 -18.48 -1.11
CA ALA A 184 11.75 -17.11 -1.58
C ALA A 184 10.81 -16.08 -0.94
N LYS A 185 9.53 -16.43 -0.81
CA LYS A 185 8.52 -15.62 -0.11
C LYS A 185 8.93 -15.38 1.35
N ASP A 186 9.27 -16.43 2.08
CA ASP A 186 9.62 -16.33 3.50
C ASP A 186 10.83 -15.41 3.72
N ARG A 187 11.82 -15.46 2.82
CA ARG A 187 12.99 -14.57 2.85
C ARG A 187 12.62 -13.11 2.63
N TYR A 188 11.77 -12.84 1.64
CA TYR A 188 11.29 -11.49 1.37
C TYR A 188 10.57 -10.91 2.59
N ILE A 189 9.65 -11.68 3.18
CA ILE A 189 8.91 -11.30 4.38
C ILE A 189 9.86 -11.05 5.55
N GLU A 190 10.81 -11.96 5.80
CA GLU A 190 11.78 -11.83 6.89
C GLU A 190 12.63 -10.56 6.73
N TYR A 191 13.10 -10.28 5.51
CA TYR A 191 13.87 -9.08 5.20
C TYR A 191 13.07 -7.81 5.51
N VAL A 192 11.84 -7.71 5.02
CA VAL A 192 10.99 -6.53 5.23
C VAL A 192 10.61 -6.37 6.72
N GLN A 193 10.25 -7.46 7.40
CA GLN A 193 9.80 -7.39 8.79
C GLN A 193 10.91 -7.10 9.79
N ASN A 194 12.06 -7.77 9.63
CA ASN A 194 13.10 -7.81 10.65
C ASN A 194 14.31 -6.97 10.27
N HIS A 195 14.77 -7.04 9.01
CA HIS A 195 15.94 -6.30 8.59
C HIS A 195 15.61 -4.83 8.34
N LEU A 196 14.53 -4.55 7.60
CA LEU A 196 14.02 -3.18 7.47
C LEU A 196 13.32 -2.68 8.74
N GLN A 197 12.94 -3.60 9.63
CA GLN A 197 12.29 -3.31 10.92
C GLN A 197 10.85 -2.77 10.79
N LEU A 198 10.12 -3.14 9.73
CA LEU A 198 8.70 -2.83 9.59
C LEU A 198 7.87 -3.27 10.82
N SER A 199 8.27 -4.39 11.45
CA SER A 199 7.63 -4.92 12.65
C SER A 199 7.54 -3.92 13.82
N ILE A 200 8.44 -2.92 13.88
CA ILE A 200 8.36 -1.85 14.89
C ILE A 200 7.08 -1.03 14.73
N LEU A 201 6.72 -0.65 13.50
CA LEU A 201 5.50 0.11 13.23
C LEU A 201 4.25 -0.70 13.62
N ASN A 202 4.23 -1.97 13.21
CA ASN A 202 3.13 -2.90 13.48
C ASN A 202 2.94 -3.10 14.99
N ASN A 203 4.03 -3.35 15.73
CA ASN A 203 4.01 -3.50 17.18
C ASN A 203 3.56 -2.24 17.93
N MET A 204 3.76 -1.05 17.34
CA MET A 204 3.32 0.23 17.89
C MET A 204 1.91 0.64 17.43
N SER A 205 1.26 -0.18 16.60
CA SER A 205 0.00 0.13 15.92
C SER A 205 0.08 1.50 15.24
N ILE A 206 1.12 1.66 14.42
CA ILE A 206 1.31 2.78 13.49
C ILE A 206 1.08 2.23 12.10
N THR A 207 0.17 2.85 11.35
CA THR A 207 -0.09 2.46 9.96
C THR A 207 1.19 2.60 9.13
N ALA A 208 1.57 1.50 8.50
CA ALA A 208 2.71 1.47 7.60
C ALA A 208 2.27 1.59 6.14
N PHE A 209 2.83 2.59 5.45
CA PHE A 209 2.62 2.86 4.04
C PHE A 209 3.89 2.52 3.25
N THR A 210 3.73 2.07 2.02
CA THR A 210 4.78 2.06 1.00
C THR A 210 4.18 2.40 -0.35
N SER A 211 5.00 2.70 -1.34
CA SER A 211 4.62 2.65 -2.74
C SER A 211 5.38 1.54 -3.43
N ASP A 212 4.79 1.01 -4.49
CA ASP A 212 5.46 0.00 -5.29
C ASP A 212 4.95 0.00 -6.73
N TYR A 213 5.71 -0.64 -7.60
CA TYR A 213 5.37 -0.96 -8.98
C TYR A 213 5.29 -2.47 -9.24
N ALA A 214 5.51 -3.32 -8.24
CA ALA A 214 5.33 -4.76 -8.37
C ALA A 214 5.10 -5.44 -7.01
N LEU A 215 4.76 -6.73 -7.04
CA LEU A 215 4.71 -7.61 -5.86
C LEU A 215 3.81 -7.17 -4.69
N TYR A 216 2.83 -6.30 -4.94
CA TYR A 216 1.88 -5.74 -3.96
C TYR A 216 1.31 -6.78 -2.97
N TRP A 217 0.99 -7.97 -3.46
CA TRP A 217 0.49 -9.09 -2.65
C TRP A 217 1.42 -9.41 -1.47
N PHE A 218 2.72 -9.45 -1.75
CA PHE A 218 3.75 -9.82 -0.78
C PHE A 218 4.12 -8.66 0.13
N ASP A 219 3.92 -7.41 -0.28
CA ASP A 219 4.04 -6.25 0.61
C ASP A 219 3.02 -6.30 1.75
N TYR A 220 1.77 -6.61 1.42
CA TYR A 220 0.73 -6.79 2.43
C TYR A 220 1.02 -7.98 3.36
N ILE A 221 1.49 -9.11 2.81
CA ILE A 221 1.90 -10.27 3.64
C ILE A 221 3.08 -9.90 4.54
N ALA A 222 4.05 -9.12 4.04
CA ALA A 222 5.17 -8.64 4.82
C ALA A 222 4.72 -7.72 5.97
N GLY A 223 3.53 -7.13 5.87
CA GLY A 223 2.85 -6.47 6.98
C GLY A 223 2.64 -4.98 6.77
N TYR A 224 2.71 -4.48 5.54
CA TYR A 224 2.23 -3.14 5.22
C TYR A 224 0.71 -3.06 5.41
N ASP A 225 0.24 -1.89 5.83
CA ASP A 225 -1.20 -1.63 5.99
C ASP A 225 -1.81 -1.02 4.73
N THR A 226 -1.01 -0.31 3.95
CA THR A 226 -1.44 0.35 2.73
C THR A 226 -0.29 0.39 1.74
N VAL A 227 -0.57 -0.03 0.50
CA VAL A 227 0.37 0.08 -0.62
C VAL A 227 -0.17 1.06 -1.65
N PHE A 228 0.67 2.00 -2.07
CA PHE A 228 0.37 2.91 -3.17
C PHE A 228 0.91 2.34 -4.48
N VAL A 229 0.00 2.08 -5.42
CA VAL A 229 0.36 1.72 -6.78
C VAL A 229 1.02 2.91 -7.46
N GLU A 230 2.24 2.72 -7.96
CA GLU A 230 2.90 3.71 -8.79
C GLU A 230 2.33 3.70 -10.22
N LEU A 231 1.69 4.80 -10.59
CA LEU A 231 1.13 4.99 -11.92
C LEU A 231 2.11 5.81 -12.77
N GLY A 232 2.88 5.13 -13.61
CA GLY A 232 3.92 5.73 -14.41
C GLY A 232 4.65 4.76 -15.34
N TRP A 233 5.78 5.20 -15.90
CA TRP A 233 6.70 4.43 -16.75
C TRP A 233 6.03 3.68 -17.90
N ASN A 234 5.01 4.30 -18.50
CA ASN A 234 4.20 3.72 -19.56
C ASN A 234 3.61 2.33 -19.23
N GLN A 235 3.44 2.02 -17.94
CA GLN A 235 2.80 0.79 -17.48
C GLN A 235 1.27 0.89 -17.62
N SER A 236 0.59 -0.25 -17.74
CA SER A 236 -0.88 -0.29 -17.77
C SER A 236 -1.47 0.03 -16.40
N THR A 237 -2.13 1.19 -16.29
CA THR A 237 -2.82 1.63 -15.07
C THR A 237 -3.81 0.57 -14.58
N GLU A 238 -4.63 0.00 -15.47
CA GLU A 238 -5.63 -1.02 -15.11
C GLU A 238 -4.99 -2.29 -14.54
N LYS A 239 -3.89 -2.76 -15.14
CA LYS A 239 -3.17 -3.95 -14.68
C LYS A 239 -2.63 -3.78 -13.26
N HIS A 240 -1.96 -2.66 -12.99
CA HIS A 240 -1.37 -2.41 -11.68
C HIS A 240 -2.44 -2.17 -10.60
N ILE A 241 -3.53 -1.48 -10.95
CA ILE A 241 -4.69 -1.37 -10.06
C ILE A 241 -5.30 -2.75 -9.77
N ALA A 242 -5.50 -3.60 -10.78
CA ALA A 242 -6.05 -4.93 -10.59
C ALA A 242 -5.20 -5.81 -9.66
N LEU A 243 -3.86 -5.73 -9.76
CA LEU A 243 -2.93 -6.45 -8.89
C LEU A 243 -3.02 -5.95 -7.43
N CYS A 244 -2.92 -4.64 -7.21
CA CYS A 244 -2.89 -4.09 -5.85
C CYS A 244 -4.26 -4.11 -5.16
N ARG A 245 -5.33 -3.73 -5.87
CA ARG A 245 -6.69 -3.78 -5.33
C ARG A 245 -7.10 -5.21 -5.01
N GLY A 246 -6.77 -6.17 -5.88
CA GLY A 246 -7.01 -7.59 -5.62
C GLY A 246 -6.31 -8.08 -4.35
N ALA A 247 -5.02 -7.72 -4.19
CA ALA A 247 -4.27 -8.01 -2.98
C ALA A 247 -4.87 -7.39 -1.72
N ALA A 248 -5.17 -6.09 -1.76
CA ALA A 248 -5.75 -5.37 -0.63
C ALA A 248 -7.13 -5.91 -0.25
N THR A 249 -7.98 -6.23 -1.24
CA THR A 249 -9.32 -6.75 -1.01
C THR A 249 -9.30 -8.09 -0.27
N LEU A 250 -8.48 -9.05 -0.72
CA LEU A 250 -8.41 -10.36 -0.06
C LEU A 250 -7.75 -10.29 1.32
N GLN A 251 -6.78 -9.40 1.49
CA GLN A 251 -6.08 -9.23 2.77
C GLN A 251 -6.78 -8.24 3.71
N GLN A 252 -7.95 -7.70 3.32
CA GLN A 252 -8.74 -6.72 4.07
C GLN A 252 -7.93 -5.48 4.46
N LYS A 253 -7.12 -5.00 3.53
CA LYS A 253 -6.25 -3.82 3.67
C LYS A 253 -6.76 -2.65 2.83
N GLU A 254 -6.21 -1.47 3.12
CA GLU A 254 -6.45 -0.26 2.34
C GLU A 254 -5.40 -0.19 1.22
N TRP A 255 -5.72 0.51 0.13
CA TRP A 255 -4.77 0.70 -0.98
C TRP A 255 -4.92 2.09 -1.59
N GLY A 256 -3.92 2.52 -2.36
CA GLY A 256 -4.00 3.77 -3.08
C GLY A 256 -3.17 3.80 -4.34
N THR A 257 -3.04 4.98 -4.91
CA THR A 257 -2.17 5.24 -6.06
C THR A 257 -1.30 6.45 -5.79
N ILE A 258 -0.05 6.38 -6.23
CA ILE A 258 0.87 7.52 -6.32
C ILE A 258 1.23 7.73 -7.79
N ILE A 259 0.90 8.90 -8.33
CA ILE A 259 1.14 9.23 -9.73
C ILE A 259 2.56 9.77 -9.86
N VAL A 260 3.37 9.07 -10.67
CA VAL A 260 4.81 9.32 -10.83
C VAL A 260 5.12 9.73 -12.28
N TRP A 261 6.35 9.51 -12.73
CA TRP A 261 6.85 9.85 -14.06
C TRP A 261 6.09 9.12 -15.16
N ASN A 262 5.86 9.76 -16.31
CA ASN A 262 5.27 9.09 -17.45
C ASN A 262 6.30 8.16 -18.11
N ASP A 263 7.51 8.68 -18.31
CA ASP A 263 8.65 7.93 -18.85
C ASP A 263 9.95 8.42 -18.21
N LEU A 264 10.94 7.53 -18.11
CA LEU A 264 12.29 7.89 -17.71
C LEU A 264 13.22 7.75 -18.90
N ASN A 265 14.14 8.72 -19.03
CA ASN A 265 15.24 8.58 -19.96
C ASN A 265 16.12 7.40 -19.51
N GLU A 266 16.05 6.29 -20.25
CA GLU A 266 16.75 5.04 -19.94
C GLU A 266 18.28 5.19 -19.78
N GLU A 267 18.90 6.14 -20.48
CA GLU A 267 20.36 6.34 -20.41
C GLU A 267 20.80 6.99 -19.09
N THR A 268 20.00 7.93 -18.58
CA THR A 268 20.38 8.73 -17.41
C THR A 268 19.64 8.33 -16.14
N LYS A 269 18.44 7.75 -16.26
CA LYS A 269 17.46 7.48 -15.19
C LYS A 269 17.27 8.67 -14.24
N LYS A 270 17.50 9.88 -14.75
CA LYS A 270 17.54 11.14 -13.97
C LYS A 270 16.72 12.26 -14.60
N THR A 271 16.31 12.07 -15.83
CA THR A 271 15.42 12.96 -16.57
C THR A 271 14.35 12.10 -17.23
N GLY A 272 13.24 12.69 -17.65
CA GLY A 272 12.13 11.99 -18.25
C GLY A 272 11.01 12.96 -18.58
N ASP A 273 9.87 12.43 -18.99
CA ASP A 273 8.66 13.22 -19.13
C ASP A 273 7.75 12.92 -17.95
N TYR A 274 7.31 13.97 -17.27
CA TYR A 274 6.25 13.86 -16.29
C TYR A 274 4.90 13.93 -17.00
N LYS A 275 3.87 13.29 -16.43
CA LYS A 275 2.52 13.30 -17.01
C LYS A 275 2.03 14.73 -17.11
N THR A 276 1.45 15.10 -18.25
CA THR A 276 0.78 16.40 -18.40
C THR A 276 -0.39 16.53 -17.42
N GLY A 277 -0.84 17.75 -17.15
CA GLY A 277 -2.04 18.00 -16.33
C GLY A 277 -3.26 17.10 -16.71
N PRO A 278 -3.64 16.99 -18.00
CA PRO A 278 -4.72 16.11 -18.44
C PRO A 278 -4.48 14.61 -18.23
N GLU A 279 -3.25 14.12 -18.46
CA GLU A 279 -2.90 12.71 -18.21
C GLU A 279 -2.97 12.37 -16.72
N MET A 280 -2.40 13.26 -15.88
CA MET A 280 -2.48 13.14 -14.42
C MET A 280 -3.95 13.19 -13.93
N LEU A 281 -4.79 14.04 -14.53
CA LEU A 281 -6.23 14.06 -14.24
C LEU A 281 -6.91 12.73 -14.58
N SER A 282 -6.56 12.13 -15.72
CA SER A 282 -7.10 10.84 -16.12
C SER A 282 -6.77 9.77 -15.08
N ASP A 283 -5.52 9.69 -14.62
CA ASP A 283 -5.11 8.72 -13.60
C ASP A 283 -5.83 8.97 -12.26
N MET A 284 -5.96 10.23 -11.81
CA MET A 284 -6.73 10.55 -10.59
C MET A 284 -8.19 10.08 -10.68
N LEU A 285 -8.84 10.31 -11.83
CA LEU A 285 -10.23 9.86 -12.06
C LEU A 285 -10.34 8.34 -12.08
N THR A 286 -9.39 7.66 -12.71
CA THR A 286 -9.31 6.19 -12.75
C THR A 286 -9.14 5.61 -11.33
N SER A 287 -8.20 6.11 -10.54
CA SER A 287 -8.00 5.69 -9.14
C SER A 287 -9.26 5.89 -8.30
N TYR A 288 -9.94 7.04 -8.45
CA TYR A 288 -11.17 7.34 -7.72
C TYR A 288 -12.31 6.37 -8.05
N LYS A 289 -12.51 6.07 -9.34
CA LYS A 289 -13.53 5.13 -9.80
C LYS A 289 -13.22 3.68 -9.41
N ALA A 290 -11.94 3.33 -9.35
CA ALA A 290 -11.47 2.03 -8.86
C ALA A 290 -11.60 1.88 -7.34
N GLY A 291 -11.81 2.97 -6.60
CA GLY A 291 -12.02 2.96 -5.15
C GLY A 291 -10.74 3.06 -4.33
N ALA A 292 -9.70 3.70 -4.86
CA ALA A 292 -8.46 3.95 -4.13
C ALA A 292 -8.72 4.82 -2.88
N ASP A 293 -8.25 4.37 -1.72
CA ASP A 293 -8.37 5.12 -0.46
C ASP A 293 -7.44 6.33 -0.43
N TYR A 294 -6.35 6.28 -1.20
CA TYR A 294 -5.34 7.33 -1.32
C TYR A 294 -5.03 7.62 -2.78
N ILE A 295 -5.03 8.91 -3.16
CA ILE A 295 -4.70 9.39 -4.50
C ILE A 295 -3.65 10.49 -4.33
N ILE A 296 -2.40 10.16 -4.66
CA ILE A 296 -1.23 10.96 -4.32
C ILE A 296 -0.53 11.43 -5.60
N ILE A 297 -0.08 12.67 -5.63
CA ILE A 297 0.76 13.20 -6.71
C ILE A 297 2.21 13.27 -6.22
N PHE A 298 3.14 12.60 -6.91
CA PHE A 298 4.56 12.62 -6.57
C PHE A 298 5.27 13.82 -7.21
N ASN A 299 5.89 14.71 -6.42
CA ASN A 299 6.39 15.97 -6.96
C ASN A 299 7.92 16.03 -7.24
N TYR A 300 8.62 14.91 -7.41
CA TYR A 300 10.08 14.87 -7.66
C TYR A 300 10.44 14.54 -9.12
N PRO A 301 11.67 14.86 -9.60
CA PRO A 301 12.60 15.90 -9.17
C PRO A 301 12.05 17.33 -9.14
N THR A 302 12.92 18.25 -8.73
CA THR A 302 12.73 19.66 -9.02
C THR A 302 13.07 19.95 -10.48
N ASP A 303 12.07 20.31 -11.27
CA ASP A 303 12.22 20.73 -12.65
C ASP A 303 11.17 21.80 -13.03
N PRO A 304 11.53 22.93 -13.68
CA PRO A 304 12.90 23.40 -13.88
C PRO A 304 13.63 23.70 -12.56
N PRO A 305 14.98 23.82 -12.58
CA PRO A 305 15.74 24.20 -11.40
C PRO A 305 15.19 25.48 -10.73
N GLY A 306 14.91 25.39 -9.44
CA GLY A 306 14.35 26.50 -8.66
C GLY A 306 12.82 26.52 -8.57
N ASN A 307 12.11 25.60 -9.24
CA ASN A 307 10.68 25.42 -9.01
C ASN A 307 10.43 25.01 -7.53
N PRO A 308 9.71 25.82 -6.73
CA PRO A 308 9.51 25.50 -5.31
C PRO A 308 8.55 24.33 -5.09
N TYR A 309 7.86 23.88 -6.14
CA TYR A 309 6.87 22.81 -6.11
C TYR A 309 7.38 21.48 -6.69
N GLY A 310 8.70 21.36 -6.86
CA GLY A 310 9.30 20.17 -7.45
C GLY A 310 9.11 20.17 -8.97
N ILE A 311 8.43 19.18 -9.53
CA ILE A 311 8.13 19.11 -10.97
C ILE A 311 6.79 19.73 -11.34
N LEU A 312 5.92 19.97 -10.35
CA LEU A 312 4.55 20.41 -10.62
C LEU A 312 4.53 21.85 -11.15
N THR A 313 3.77 22.03 -12.23
CA THR A 313 3.48 23.31 -12.90
C THR A 313 2.03 23.72 -12.68
N ASP A 314 1.62 24.90 -13.16
CA ASP A 314 0.24 25.38 -12.98
C ASP A 314 -0.82 24.46 -13.61
N GLU A 315 -0.55 23.82 -14.75
CA GLU A 315 -1.50 22.86 -15.35
C GLU A 315 -1.76 21.65 -14.45
N HIS A 316 -0.77 21.19 -13.69
CA HIS A 316 -0.93 20.11 -12.72
C HIS A 316 -1.83 20.55 -11.57
N PHE A 317 -1.64 21.76 -11.05
CA PHE A 317 -2.49 22.31 -10.00
C PHE A 317 -3.92 22.58 -10.48
N GLU A 318 -4.12 22.94 -11.75
CA GLU A 318 -5.44 23.04 -12.36
C GLU A 318 -6.12 21.66 -12.45
N ALA A 319 -5.41 20.63 -12.88
CA ALA A 319 -5.90 19.25 -12.90
C ALA A 319 -6.30 18.76 -11.50
N MET A 320 -5.50 19.04 -10.48
CA MET A 320 -5.82 18.70 -9.09
C MET A 320 -7.11 19.39 -8.60
N GLN A 321 -7.31 20.66 -8.95
CA GLN A 321 -8.55 21.38 -8.60
C GLN A 321 -9.76 20.83 -9.35
N GLN A 322 -9.61 20.47 -10.62
CA GLN A 322 -10.65 19.82 -11.41
C GLN A 322 -11.05 18.48 -10.77
N PHE A 323 -10.06 17.67 -10.38
CA PHE A 323 -10.30 16.41 -9.69
C PHE A 323 -11.02 16.60 -8.34
N TYR A 324 -10.56 17.55 -7.52
CA TYR A 324 -11.23 17.86 -6.25
C TYR A 324 -12.70 18.27 -6.43
N ASN A 325 -12.99 19.09 -7.46
CA ASN A 325 -14.35 19.46 -7.80
C ASN A 325 -15.16 18.27 -8.31
N PHE A 326 -14.55 17.39 -9.11
CA PHE A 326 -15.17 16.15 -9.58
C PHE A 326 -15.59 15.26 -8.42
N MET A 327 -14.71 14.98 -7.45
CA MET A 327 -15.02 14.16 -6.27
C MET A 327 -16.20 14.72 -5.46
N LYS A 328 -16.31 16.05 -5.38
CA LYS A 328 -17.41 16.71 -4.66
C LYS A 328 -18.74 16.65 -5.40
N GLN A 329 -18.70 16.69 -6.73
CA GLN A 329 -19.88 16.70 -7.59
C GLN A 329 -20.39 15.30 -7.90
N ASN A 330 -19.52 14.29 -7.88
CA ASN A 330 -19.83 12.92 -8.27
C ASN A 330 -19.41 11.90 -7.17
N PRO A 331 -19.85 12.05 -5.90
CA PRO A 331 -19.48 11.12 -4.83
C PRO A 331 -19.91 9.68 -5.08
N GLU A 332 -20.92 9.44 -5.92
CA GLU A 332 -21.40 8.14 -6.36
C GLU A 332 -20.48 7.42 -7.35
N GLU A 333 -19.55 8.13 -7.98
CA GLU A 333 -18.54 7.54 -8.87
C GLU A 333 -17.40 6.88 -8.06
N TYR A 334 -17.27 7.17 -6.76
CA TYR A 334 -16.23 6.58 -5.93
C TYR A 334 -16.39 5.07 -5.79
N GLY A 335 -15.37 4.31 -6.21
CA GLY A 335 -15.39 2.85 -6.14
C GLY A 335 -16.52 2.20 -6.94
N ASN A 336 -17.04 2.87 -7.97
CA ASN A 336 -18.12 2.32 -8.80
C ASN A 336 -17.65 1.17 -9.72
N SER A 337 -16.33 1.03 -9.91
CA SER A 337 -15.71 -0.03 -10.70
C SER A 337 -15.33 -1.20 -9.81
N THR A 338 -16.34 -1.90 -9.27
CA THR A 338 -16.12 -3.11 -8.47
C THR A 338 -15.67 -4.29 -9.32
N ALA A 339 -14.92 -5.22 -8.71
CA ALA A 339 -14.46 -6.43 -9.39
C ALA A 339 -15.64 -7.34 -9.77
N GLN A 340 -15.70 -7.71 -11.05
CA GLN A 340 -16.67 -8.66 -11.60
C GLN A 340 -16.04 -10.02 -11.87
N ALA A 341 -14.71 -10.06 -12.02
CA ALA A 341 -13.94 -11.27 -12.17
C ALA A 341 -12.59 -11.15 -11.45
N SER A 342 -12.02 -12.29 -11.08
CA SER A 342 -10.63 -12.39 -10.63
C SER A 342 -9.82 -13.34 -11.49
N LEU A 343 -8.56 -12.96 -11.76
CA LEU A 343 -7.51 -13.87 -12.25
C LEU A 343 -6.70 -14.37 -11.06
N VAL A 344 -6.69 -15.68 -10.84
CA VAL A 344 -5.95 -16.33 -9.75
C VAL A 344 -4.61 -16.87 -10.26
N LEU A 345 -3.52 -16.25 -9.81
CA LEU A 345 -2.14 -16.62 -10.06
C LEU A 345 -1.73 -17.82 -9.18
N PRO A 346 -0.71 -18.60 -9.57
CA PRO A 346 -0.20 -19.66 -8.70
C PRO A 346 0.33 -19.10 -7.38
N GLU A 347 0.11 -19.82 -6.28
CA GLU A 347 0.64 -19.47 -4.95
C GLU A 347 2.15 -19.15 -5.02
N ASN A 348 2.55 -18.06 -4.36
CA ASN A 348 3.93 -17.58 -4.24
C ASN A 348 4.67 -17.27 -5.55
N TYR A 349 3.98 -17.24 -6.69
CA TYR A 349 4.59 -17.01 -7.99
C TYR A 349 4.85 -15.51 -8.23
N ALA A 350 5.75 -14.89 -7.46
CA ALA A 350 6.04 -13.46 -7.46
C ALA A 350 6.72 -12.98 -8.75
N TRP A 351 6.00 -13.08 -9.86
CA TRP A 351 6.39 -12.59 -11.16
C TRP A 351 5.99 -11.12 -11.28
N GLY A 352 6.90 -10.28 -11.75
CA GLY A 352 6.68 -8.83 -11.76
C GLY A 352 5.52 -8.37 -12.64
N MET A 353 5.15 -9.14 -13.67
CA MET A 353 4.03 -8.85 -14.57
C MET A 353 4.10 -7.45 -15.22
N ARG A 354 5.25 -6.78 -15.26
CA ARG A 354 5.41 -5.49 -15.97
C ARG A 354 5.51 -5.73 -17.47
N GLN A 355 6.23 -6.77 -17.84
CA GLN A 355 6.44 -7.24 -19.21
C GLN A 355 6.55 -8.77 -19.26
N LEU A 356 6.46 -9.36 -20.45
CA LEU A 356 6.46 -10.81 -20.63
C LEU A 356 7.75 -11.49 -20.15
N ASP A 357 8.89 -10.81 -20.26
CA ASP A 357 10.21 -11.32 -19.87
C ASP A 357 10.65 -10.88 -18.46
N ASP A 358 9.72 -10.39 -17.65
CA ASP A 358 9.98 -9.94 -16.29
C ASP A 358 10.40 -11.11 -15.37
N ARG A 359 11.00 -10.76 -14.23
CA ARG A 359 11.60 -11.72 -13.29
C ARG A 359 10.59 -12.27 -12.29
N ILE A 360 10.89 -13.46 -11.78
CA ILE A 360 10.20 -14.12 -10.68
C ILE A 360 11.11 -13.99 -9.45
N TRP A 361 10.59 -13.34 -8.39
CA TRP A 361 11.32 -13.00 -7.16
C TRP A 361 12.64 -12.24 -7.38
N GLY A 362 12.88 -11.69 -8.58
CA GLY A 362 14.15 -11.06 -8.96
C GLY A 362 15.31 -12.03 -9.21
N TYR A 363 15.15 -13.31 -8.85
CA TYR A 363 16.17 -14.35 -8.99
C TYR A 363 16.07 -15.09 -10.32
N TRP A 364 14.86 -15.36 -10.77
CA TRP A 364 14.65 -16.24 -11.91
C TRP A 364 14.04 -15.48 -13.10
N GLY A 365 14.46 -15.87 -14.30
CA GLY A 365 13.77 -15.45 -15.52
C GLY A 365 12.37 -16.07 -15.63
N PRO A 366 11.56 -15.59 -16.59
CA PRO A 366 10.22 -16.12 -16.84
C PRO A 366 10.26 -17.63 -17.13
N ASP A 367 9.16 -18.31 -16.85
CA ASP A 367 8.94 -19.71 -17.19
C ASP A 367 7.68 -19.89 -18.06
N GLU A 368 7.30 -21.14 -18.34
CA GLU A 368 6.12 -21.44 -19.16
C GLU A 368 4.81 -20.85 -18.60
N LYS A 369 4.72 -20.62 -17.28
CA LYS A 369 3.54 -20.01 -16.67
C LYS A 369 3.50 -18.52 -16.96
N SER A 370 4.64 -17.85 -17.08
CA SER A 370 4.70 -16.41 -17.34
C SER A 370 3.97 -16.04 -18.63
N GLU A 371 4.23 -16.78 -19.72
CA GLU A 371 3.57 -16.54 -21.01
C GLU A 371 2.07 -16.85 -20.98
N GLN A 372 1.69 -17.96 -20.33
CA GLN A 372 0.28 -18.32 -20.18
C GLN A 372 -0.48 -17.25 -19.38
N ILE A 373 0.06 -16.85 -18.22
CA ILE A 373 -0.51 -15.81 -17.36
C ILE A 373 -0.57 -14.48 -18.11
N TRP A 374 0.48 -14.11 -18.85
CA TRP A 374 0.52 -12.87 -19.62
C TRP A 374 -0.65 -12.81 -20.59
N ASN A 375 -0.76 -13.80 -21.48
CA ASN A 375 -1.79 -13.81 -22.52
C ASN A 375 -3.20 -13.81 -21.93
N LEU A 376 -3.43 -14.61 -20.88
CA LEU A 376 -4.71 -14.63 -20.19
C LEU A 376 -5.01 -13.28 -19.53
N SER A 377 -4.04 -12.67 -18.84
CA SER A 377 -4.21 -11.37 -18.19
C SER A 377 -4.56 -10.26 -19.19
N GLN A 378 -3.92 -10.23 -20.37
CA GLN A 378 -4.22 -9.24 -21.40
C GLN A 378 -5.67 -9.41 -21.90
N ASN A 379 -6.09 -10.64 -22.20
CA ASN A 379 -7.47 -10.91 -22.63
C ASN A 379 -8.51 -10.52 -21.58
N LEU A 380 -8.22 -10.78 -20.30
CA LEU A 380 -9.12 -10.43 -19.21
C LEU A 380 -9.14 -8.92 -18.94
N LEU A 381 -8.02 -8.23 -19.07
CA LEU A 381 -7.96 -6.77 -18.97
C LEU A 381 -8.74 -6.11 -20.12
N ASP A 382 -8.63 -6.62 -21.34
CA ASP A 382 -9.45 -6.17 -22.48
C ASP A 382 -10.95 -6.39 -22.24
N GLN A 383 -11.31 -7.48 -21.57
CA GLN A 383 -12.70 -7.83 -21.30
C GLN A 383 -13.32 -7.06 -20.13
N TYR A 384 -12.59 -6.92 -19.01
CA TYR A 384 -13.13 -6.41 -17.75
C TYR A 384 -12.57 -5.04 -17.35
N GLY A 385 -11.43 -4.61 -17.89
CA GLY A 385 -10.75 -3.37 -17.50
C GLY A 385 -10.58 -3.24 -15.98
N LEU A 386 -11.03 -2.11 -15.42
CA LEU A 386 -11.04 -1.85 -13.97
C LEU A 386 -11.96 -2.77 -13.16
N SER A 387 -12.76 -3.63 -13.78
CA SER A 387 -13.56 -4.66 -13.09
C SER A 387 -12.86 -6.01 -12.99
N LEU A 388 -11.57 -6.11 -13.33
CA LEU A 388 -10.73 -7.26 -13.02
C LEU A 388 -9.94 -7.02 -11.74
N ASP A 389 -9.83 -8.04 -10.89
CA ASP A 389 -8.76 -8.14 -9.89
C ASP A 389 -7.80 -9.27 -10.27
N ILE A 390 -6.52 -9.09 -9.97
CA ILE A 390 -5.49 -10.13 -10.14
C ILE A 390 -4.94 -10.46 -8.76
N ILE A 391 -5.05 -11.73 -8.38
CA ILE A 391 -4.82 -12.21 -7.02
C ILE A 391 -3.96 -13.47 -7.05
N TYR A 392 -3.42 -13.88 -5.91
CA TYR A 392 -2.73 -15.15 -5.78
C TYR A 392 -3.67 -16.20 -5.18
N ASP A 393 -3.46 -17.46 -5.56
CA ASP A 393 -4.07 -18.58 -4.87
C ASP A 393 -3.59 -18.58 -3.41
N ASP A 394 -4.53 -18.51 -2.49
CA ASP A 394 -4.28 -18.52 -1.05
C ASP A 394 -5.40 -19.33 -0.38
N PRO A 395 -5.09 -20.52 0.15
CA PRO A 395 -6.09 -21.41 0.73
C PRO A 395 -6.77 -20.83 1.98
N ASN A 396 -6.25 -19.75 2.55
CA ASN A 396 -6.82 -19.11 3.74
C ASN A 396 -7.95 -18.10 3.41
N ASN A 397 -8.13 -17.74 2.13
CA ASN A 397 -9.05 -16.69 1.73
C ASN A 397 -10.12 -17.24 0.75
N PRO A 398 -11.40 -17.40 1.18
CA PRO A 398 -12.45 -17.94 0.31
C PRO A 398 -12.82 -16.94 -0.78
N LEU A 399 -12.62 -17.32 -2.05
CA LEU A 399 -12.78 -16.43 -3.20
C LEU A 399 -14.25 -16.28 -3.63
N GLU A 400 -15.07 -17.31 -3.43
CA GLU A 400 -16.45 -17.40 -3.92
C GLU A 400 -17.40 -16.41 -3.24
N GLU A 401 -17.02 -15.89 -2.07
CA GLU A 401 -17.79 -14.88 -1.35
C GLU A 401 -17.50 -13.45 -1.86
N ILE A 402 -16.39 -13.27 -2.57
CA ILE A 402 -15.86 -11.96 -2.97
C ILE A 402 -16.04 -11.73 -4.47
N TYR A 403 -15.74 -12.74 -5.29
CA TYR A 403 -15.71 -12.60 -6.74
C TYR A 403 -16.84 -13.37 -7.42
N PRO A 404 -17.66 -12.73 -8.26
CA PRO A 404 -18.70 -13.41 -9.03
C PRO A 404 -18.16 -14.43 -10.03
N LYS A 405 -16.96 -14.20 -10.57
CA LYS A 405 -16.29 -15.07 -11.53
C LYS A 405 -14.82 -15.23 -11.13
N ILE A 406 -14.37 -16.47 -11.01
CA ILE A 406 -13.00 -16.83 -10.63
C ILE A 406 -12.38 -17.56 -11.81
N ILE A 407 -11.21 -17.10 -12.27
CA ILE A 407 -10.50 -17.64 -13.42
C ILE A 407 -9.09 -17.98 -12.99
N TYR A 408 -8.74 -19.25 -12.96
CA TYR A 408 -7.37 -19.67 -12.62
C TYR A 408 -6.44 -19.50 -13.80
N TRP A 409 -5.16 -19.20 -13.53
CA TRP A 409 -4.11 -19.02 -14.52
C TRP A 409 -3.98 -20.18 -15.52
N ASN A 410 -4.34 -21.40 -15.10
CA ASN A 410 -4.28 -22.61 -15.90
C ASN A 410 -5.61 -22.93 -16.64
N SER A 411 -6.59 -22.03 -16.60
CA SER A 411 -7.85 -22.21 -17.34
C SER A 411 -7.60 -22.18 -18.84
N THR A 412 -8.36 -23.00 -19.57
CA THR A 412 -8.33 -23.10 -21.04
C THR A 412 -9.58 -22.47 -21.68
N ASP A 413 -10.42 -21.80 -20.88
CA ASP A 413 -11.72 -21.26 -21.29
C ASP A 413 -11.65 -20.09 -22.27
#